data_AF-A0A956GZI3-F1
#
_entry.id   AF-A0A956GZI3-F1
#
_cell.length_a   1.000
_cell.length_b   1.000
_cell.length_c   1.000
_cell.angle_alpha   90.00
_cell.angle_beta   90.00
_cell.angle_gamma   90.00
#
_symmetry.space_group_name_H-M   'P 1'
#
loop_
_entity.id
_entity.type
_entity.pdbx_description
1 polymer ?
#
loop_
_entity_poly.entity_id
_entity_poly.type
_entity_poly.pdbx_seq_one_letter_code
_entity_poly.pdbx_strand_id
1 'polypeptide(L)'
;CNTTALAGLRAAAAAGVVVAPELPGRWLAQAQDSLVDEGTGLLISSYTWEGARLDGPEGSSIWMSAHNLLLLDPAFAHDQYARARAALGRSFMGFGYAREWPAGDRGPMDVDSGPVIPLLDASPGSSGLAILGARAFDDHDYLEELLAALEYAAFPSEDAGALRYRASNQVGDAVLAYALCFGPLWTRIREAMA
;
A
#
# COMPACT_ATOMS: atom_id res chain seq x y z
N CYS A 1 -6.02 -4.25 -6.22
CA CYS A 1 -7.26 -5.02 -5.93
C CYS A 1 -7.05 -6.53 -5.75
N ASN A 2 -6.37 -7.24 -6.66
CA ASN A 2 -6.24 -8.71 -6.56
C ASN A 2 -5.56 -9.19 -5.27
N THR A 3 -4.49 -8.51 -4.85
CA THR A 3 -3.80 -8.78 -3.58
C THR A 3 -4.73 -8.70 -2.37
N THR A 4 -5.61 -7.69 -2.31
CA THR A 4 -6.62 -7.55 -1.26
C THR A 4 -7.60 -8.72 -1.23
N ALA A 5 -8.11 -9.14 -2.40
CA ALA A 5 -9.03 -10.27 -2.49
C ALA A 5 -8.37 -11.58 -2.03
N LEU A 6 -7.12 -11.81 -2.43
CA LEU A 6 -6.36 -12.99 -2.03
C LEU A 6 -6.00 -12.98 -0.54
N ALA A 7 -5.64 -11.83 0.04
CA ALA A 7 -5.47 -11.67 1.48
C ALA A 7 -6.78 -11.96 2.23
N GLY A 8 -7.93 -11.53 1.67
CA GLY A 8 -9.25 -11.89 2.17
C GLY A 8 -9.52 -13.40 2.14
N LEU A 9 -9.12 -14.11 1.08
CA LEU A 9 -9.22 -15.57 1.02
C LEU A 9 -8.35 -16.24 2.10
N ARG A 10 -7.15 -15.71 2.38
CA ARG A 10 -6.30 -16.21 3.48
C ARG A 10 -6.95 -16.00 4.84
N ALA A 11 -7.52 -14.81 5.07
CA ALA A 11 -8.27 -14.52 6.30
C ALA A 11 -9.50 -15.44 6.45
N ALA A 12 -10.24 -15.70 5.36
CA ALA A 12 -11.38 -16.60 5.35
C ALA A 12 -10.97 -18.05 5.65
N ALA A 13 -9.87 -18.52 5.04
CA ALA A 13 -9.31 -19.85 5.33
C ALA A 13 -8.93 -20.00 6.80
N ALA A 14 -8.26 -18.99 7.38
CA ALA A 14 -7.91 -18.95 8.80
C ALA A 14 -9.15 -18.97 9.72
N ALA A 15 -10.31 -18.49 9.24
CA ALA A 15 -11.59 -18.56 9.93
C ALA A 15 -12.35 -19.89 9.70
N GLY A 16 -11.75 -20.87 9.01
CA GLY A 16 -12.36 -22.16 8.72
C GLY A 16 -13.28 -22.20 7.50
N VAL A 17 -13.30 -21.14 6.68
CA VAL A 17 -14.03 -21.12 5.41
C VAL A 17 -13.26 -21.95 4.38
N VAL A 18 -13.95 -22.85 3.69
CA VAL A 18 -13.35 -23.62 2.60
C VAL A 18 -13.11 -22.70 1.41
N VAL A 19 -11.84 -22.50 1.05
CA VAL A 19 -11.40 -21.72 -0.11
C VAL A 19 -10.55 -22.61 -1.02
N ALA A 20 -10.52 -22.32 -2.32
CA ALA A 20 -9.66 -23.01 -3.26
C ALA A 20 -8.18 -22.69 -2.98
N PRO A 21 -7.35 -23.65 -2.52
CA PRO A 21 -5.99 -23.39 -2.04
C PRO A 21 -5.03 -22.96 -3.17
N GLU A 22 -5.34 -23.28 -4.42
CA GLU A 22 -4.49 -23.03 -5.58
C GLU A 22 -4.57 -21.59 -6.10
N LEU A 23 -5.65 -20.85 -5.81
CA LEU A 23 -5.88 -19.52 -6.39
C LEU A 23 -4.78 -18.51 -6.05
N PRO A 24 -4.34 -18.36 -4.77
CA PRO A 24 -3.25 -17.44 -4.45
C PRO A 24 -1.95 -17.79 -5.15
N GLY A 25 -1.59 -19.07 -5.22
CA GLY A 25 -0.35 -19.53 -5.85
C GLY A 25 -0.34 -19.31 -7.36
N ARG A 26 -1.46 -19.56 -8.04
CA ARG A 26 -1.58 -19.33 -9.48
C ARG A 26 -1.47 -17.85 -9.85
N TRP A 27 -2.15 -16.98 -9.11
CA TRP A 27 -2.04 -15.54 -9.35
C TRP A 27 -0.63 -15.03 -9.06
N LEU A 28 0.00 -15.48 -7.97
CA LEU A 28 1.36 -15.08 -7.61
C LEU A 28 2.38 -15.46 -8.69
N ALA A 29 2.29 -16.68 -9.24
CA ALA A 29 3.14 -17.12 -10.33
C ALA A 29 2.99 -16.24 -11.57
N GLN A 30 1.75 -15.91 -11.96
CA GLN A 30 1.50 -14.97 -13.06
C GLN A 30 2.04 -13.57 -12.77
N ALA A 31 1.86 -13.09 -11.54
CA ALA A 31 2.28 -11.77 -11.14
C ALA A 31 3.81 -11.61 -11.23
N GLN A 32 4.55 -12.58 -10.70
CA GLN A 32 6.01 -12.62 -10.75
C GLN A 32 6.56 -12.77 -12.18
N ASP A 33 5.85 -13.51 -13.04
CA ASP A 33 6.25 -13.73 -14.44
C ASP A 33 5.97 -12.51 -15.34
N SER A 34 4.82 -11.86 -15.18
CA SER A 34 4.29 -10.99 -16.23
C SER A 34 3.73 -9.65 -15.74
N LEU A 35 3.52 -9.44 -14.44
CA LEU A 35 2.92 -8.21 -13.90
C LEU A 35 3.92 -7.34 -13.12
N VAL A 36 5.19 -7.72 -13.12
CA VAL A 36 6.29 -6.89 -12.58
C VAL A 36 6.86 -6.04 -13.70
N ASP A 37 6.82 -4.72 -13.52
CA ASP A 37 7.48 -3.75 -14.39
C ASP A 37 8.99 -4.00 -14.45
N GLU A 38 9.56 -4.04 -15.66
CA GLU A 38 10.96 -4.42 -15.87
C GLU A 38 11.93 -3.32 -15.43
N GLY A 39 11.53 -2.05 -15.53
CA GLY A 39 12.38 -0.91 -15.21
C GLY A 39 12.56 -0.72 -13.70
N THR A 40 11.48 -0.89 -12.95
CA THR A 40 11.44 -0.66 -11.50
C THR A 40 11.50 -1.95 -10.67
N GLY A 41 11.10 -3.07 -11.26
CA GLY A 41 10.88 -4.33 -10.52
C GLY A 41 9.65 -4.29 -9.62
N LEU A 42 8.74 -3.33 -9.81
CA LEU A 42 7.50 -3.21 -9.03
C LEU A 42 6.32 -3.86 -9.75
N LEU A 43 5.38 -4.38 -8.97
CA LEU A 43 4.07 -4.75 -9.50
C LEU A 43 3.39 -3.54 -10.14
N ILE A 44 2.83 -3.77 -11.32
CA ILE A 44 1.98 -2.80 -12.02
C ILE A 44 0.62 -2.64 -11.34
N SER A 45 -0.03 -1.51 -11.53
CA SER A 45 -1.31 -1.22 -10.88
C SER A 45 -2.50 -1.84 -11.61
N SER A 46 -2.44 -1.96 -12.94
CA SER A 46 -3.57 -2.42 -13.75
C SER A 46 -3.15 -3.29 -14.94
N TYR A 47 -4.05 -4.18 -15.33
CA TYR A 47 -3.90 -5.08 -16.47
C TYR A 47 -5.28 -5.55 -16.96
N THR A 48 -5.38 -6.01 -18.22
CA THR A 48 -6.64 -6.49 -18.80
C THR A 48 -7.05 -7.84 -18.22
N TRP A 49 -8.27 -8.30 -18.52
CA TRP A 49 -8.73 -9.64 -18.14
C TRP A 49 -7.77 -10.75 -18.61
N GLU A 50 -7.16 -10.59 -19.78
CA GLU A 50 -6.22 -11.52 -20.40
C GLU A 50 -4.79 -11.42 -19.82
N GLY A 51 -4.54 -10.50 -18.88
CA GLY A 51 -3.22 -10.29 -18.29
C GLY A 51 -2.33 -9.30 -19.06
N ALA A 52 -2.85 -8.60 -20.07
CA ALA A 52 -2.06 -7.60 -20.79
C ALA A 52 -1.87 -6.36 -19.90
N ARG A 53 -0.63 -5.88 -19.78
CA ARG A 53 -0.28 -4.70 -18.96
C ARG A 53 -1.02 -3.46 -19.45
N LEU A 54 -1.49 -2.63 -18.53
CA LEU A 54 -2.14 -1.35 -18.82
C LEU A 54 -1.31 -0.19 -18.26
N ASP A 55 -1.42 0.06 -16.96
CA ASP A 55 -0.67 1.11 -16.27
C ASP A 55 0.58 0.52 -15.59
N GLY A 56 1.57 1.36 -15.33
CA GLY A 56 2.80 0.97 -14.63
C GLY A 56 2.60 0.83 -13.11
N PRO A 57 3.70 0.78 -12.34
CA PRO A 57 3.63 0.80 -10.89
C PRO A 57 3.08 2.11 -10.36
N GLU A 58 2.12 2.02 -9.44
CA GLU A 58 1.41 3.17 -8.89
C GLU A 58 1.44 3.16 -7.36
N GLY A 59 1.75 4.31 -6.76
CA GLY A 59 1.86 4.52 -5.33
C GLY A 59 0.60 4.14 -4.56
N SER A 60 -0.56 4.65 -4.98
CA SER A 60 -1.84 4.34 -4.34
C SER A 60 -2.26 2.85 -4.44
N SER A 61 -1.53 2.02 -5.18
CA SER A 61 -1.78 0.58 -5.26
C SER A 61 -0.69 -0.29 -4.65
N ILE A 62 0.58 0.09 -4.79
CA ILE A 62 1.72 -0.78 -4.48
C ILE A 62 1.92 -0.98 -2.98
N TRP A 63 1.71 0.05 -2.15
CA TRP A 63 1.89 -0.07 -0.70
C TRP A 63 0.87 -1.04 -0.10
N MET A 64 -0.40 -0.91 -0.50
CA MET A 64 -1.47 -1.84 -0.13
C MET A 64 -1.19 -3.25 -0.65
N SER A 65 -0.68 -3.36 -1.88
CA SER A 65 -0.36 -4.65 -2.49
C SER A 65 0.78 -5.36 -1.76
N ALA A 66 1.88 -4.67 -1.48
CA ALA A 66 2.99 -5.20 -0.69
C ALA A 66 2.52 -5.66 0.70
N HIS A 67 1.76 -4.83 1.40
CA HIS A 67 1.17 -5.19 2.70
C HIS A 67 0.30 -6.46 2.62
N ASN A 68 -0.59 -6.57 1.63
CA ASN A 68 -1.45 -7.75 1.48
C ASN A 68 -0.64 -9.02 1.15
N LEU A 69 0.45 -8.88 0.39
CA LEU A 69 1.34 -9.99 0.04
C LEU A 69 2.00 -10.64 1.27
N LEU A 70 2.05 -9.98 2.44
CA LEU A 70 2.55 -10.58 3.68
C LEU A 70 1.79 -11.86 4.08
N LEU A 71 0.54 -12.04 3.64
CA LEU A 71 -0.25 -13.25 3.88
C LEU A 71 -0.14 -14.31 2.76
N LEU A 72 0.53 -13.98 1.65
CA LEU A 72 0.63 -14.84 0.48
C LEU A 72 2.06 -15.33 0.27
N ASP A 73 3.01 -14.39 0.18
CA ASP A 73 4.44 -14.60 -0.04
C ASP A 73 5.20 -13.45 0.65
N PRO A 74 5.65 -13.66 1.91
CA PRO A 74 6.37 -12.63 2.65
C PRO A 74 7.66 -12.16 1.96
N ALA A 75 8.38 -13.05 1.27
CA ALA A 75 9.64 -12.68 0.62
C ALA A 75 9.38 -11.72 -0.54
N PHE A 76 8.38 -12.01 -1.37
CA PHE A 76 7.96 -11.10 -2.43
C PHE A 76 7.39 -9.80 -1.87
N ALA A 77 6.61 -9.85 -0.78
CA ALA A 77 6.09 -8.66 -0.10
C ALA A 77 7.22 -7.70 0.32
N HIS A 78 8.27 -8.24 0.96
CA HIS A 78 9.43 -7.44 1.40
C HIS A 78 10.21 -6.83 0.23
N ASP A 79 10.43 -7.58 -0.85
CA ASP A 79 11.08 -7.05 -2.06
C ASP A 79 10.27 -5.89 -2.67
N GLN A 80 8.95 -6.07 -2.81
CA GLN A 80 8.06 -5.04 -3.36
C GLN A 80 8.01 -3.79 -2.49
N TYR A 81 7.95 -3.93 -1.16
CA TYR A 81 8.02 -2.79 -0.25
C TYR A 81 9.35 -2.05 -0.38
N ALA A 82 10.48 -2.75 -0.36
CA ALA A 82 11.80 -2.13 -0.44
C ALA A 82 11.99 -1.35 -1.75
N ARG A 83 11.54 -1.91 -2.87
CA ARG A 83 11.55 -1.22 -4.18
C ARG A 83 10.63 -0.01 -4.20
N ALA A 84 9.43 -0.12 -3.61
CA ALA A 84 8.48 0.99 -3.55
C ALA A 84 9.04 2.12 -2.69
N ARG A 85 9.65 1.79 -1.55
CA ARG A 85 10.35 2.73 -0.66
C ARG A 85 11.45 3.50 -1.38
N ALA A 86 12.24 2.82 -2.20
CA ALA A 86 13.30 3.43 -3.00
C ALA A 86 12.75 4.29 -4.15
N ALA A 87 11.81 3.77 -4.92
CA ALA A 87 11.29 4.43 -6.11
C ALA A 87 10.41 5.64 -5.77
N LEU A 88 9.52 5.50 -4.78
CA LEU A 88 8.42 6.43 -4.52
C LEU A 88 8.58 7.21 -3.22
N GLY A 89 9.19 6.62 -2.18
CA GLY A 89 9.30 7.24 -0.87
C GLY A 89 10.32 8.38 -0.84
N ARG A 90 9.97 9.50 -0.22
CA ARG A 90 10.80 10.70 -0.11
C ARG A 90 10.70 11.26 1.30
N SER A 91 11.76 11.95 1.69
CA SER A 91 11.87 12.59 2.99
C SER A 91 12.57 13.93 2.81
N PHE A 92 12.09 14.97 3.50
CA PHE A 92 12.71 16.29 3.53
C PHE A 92 12.54 16.93 4.90
N MET A 93 13.64 17.24 5.58
CA MET A 93 13.65 17.88 6.91
C MET A 93 12.76 17.19 7.96
N GLY A 94 12.73 15.85 7.96
CA GLY A 94 11.90 15.07 8.89
C GLY A 94 10.43 14.92 8.45
N PHE A 95 10.07 15.40 7.27
CA PHE A 95 8.75 15.20 6.66
C PHE A 95 8.83 14.17 5.54
N GLY A 96 8.07 13.09 5.69
CA GLY A 96 7.98 11.98 4.75
C GLY A 96 6.80 12.16 3.81
N TYR A 97 6.96 11.76 2.56
CA TYR A 97 5.88 11.71 1.58
C TYR A 97 6.20 10.67 0.50
N ALA A 98 5.18 10.23 -0.21
CA ALA A 98 5.33 9.33 -1.34
C ALA A 98 4.86 9.97 -2.64
N ARG A 99 5.57 9.64 -3.72
CA ARG A 99 5.14 9.93 -5.09
C ARG A 99 4.07 8.95 -5.55
N GLU A 100 3.27 9.37 -6.51
CA GLU A 100 2.34 8.45 -7.20
C GLU A 100 3.09 7.56 -8.19
N TRP A 101 3.97 8.14 -8.99
CA TRP A 101 4.66 7.45 -10.07
C TRP A 101 6.18 7.46 -9.86
N PRO A 102 6.89 6.40 -10.29
CA PRO A 102 8.35 6.38 -10.35
C PRO A 102 8.93 7.55 -11.16
N ALA A 103 10.19 7.90 -10.91
CA ALA A 103 10.84 9.01 -11.62
C ALA A 103 10.96 8.71 -13.12
N GLY A 104 10.45 9.61 -13.96
CA GLY A 104 10.45 9.46 -15.42
C GLY A 104 9.10 8.98 -15.98
N ASP A 105 8.25 8.41 -15.12
CA ASP A 105 6.89 8.01 -15.48
C ASP A 105 5.88 9.08 -15.11
N ARG A 106 4.84 9.20 -15.93
CA ARG A 106 3.65 10.01 -15.66
C ARG A 106 2.45 9.17 -16.03
N GLY A 107 1.90 8.45 -15.06
CA GLY A 107 0.60 7.82 -15.23
C GLY A 107 -0.53 8.84 -15.14
N PRO A 108 -1.75 8.47 -15.55
CA PRO A 108 -2.91 9.33 -15.42
C PRO A 108 -3.13 9.67 -13.94
N MET A 109 -3.40 10.93 -13.64
CA MET A 109 -3.87 11.35 -12.31
C MET A 109 -5.35 10.95 -12.19
N ASP A 110 -5.66 10.01 -11.32
CA ASP A 110 -7.04 9.57 -11.09
C ASP A 110 -7.53 9.90 -9.67
N VAL A 111 -8.69 9.35 -9.30
CA VAL A 111 -9.34 9.63 -8.01
C VAL A 111 -8.49 9.14 -6.83
N ASP A 112 -7.73 8.05 -7.01
CA ASP A 112 -7.00 7.38 -5.95
C ASP A 112 -5.67 8.08 -5.64
N SER A 113 -5.08 8.79 -6.61
CA SER A 113 -3.90 9.64 -6.37
C SER A 113 -4.21 10.89 -5.54
N GLY A 114 -5.43 11.44 -5.65
CA GLY A 114 -5.76 12.75 -5.09
C GLY A 114 -4.99 13.92 -5.74
N PRO A 115 -5.14 15.17 -5.25
CA PRO A 115 -4.42 16.30 -5.82
C PRO A 115 -2.94 16.23 -5.44
N VAL A 116 -2.08 15.82 -6.39
CA VAL A 116 -0.62 15.85 -6.20
C VAL A 116 -0.16 17.27 -5.93
N ILE A 117 0.57 17.47 -4.82
CA ILE A 117 1.10 18.78 -4.44
C ILE A 117 2.18 19.17 -5.46
N PRO A 118 1.97 20.24 -6.23
CA PRO A 118 2.94 20.69 -7.23
C PRO A 118 4.30 20.96 -6.56
N LEU A 119 5.40 20.76 -7.30
CA LEU A 119 6.82 20.92 -6.88
C LEU A 119 7.40 19.79 -6.03
N LEU A 120 6.60 19.11 -5.21
CA LEU A 120 7.06 17.98 -4.38
C LEU A 120 6.75 16.63 -5.02
N ASP A 121 5.84 16.58 -6.00
CA ASP A 121 5.24 15.34 -6.53
C ASP A 121 4.64 14.47 -5.41
N ALA A 122 4.23 15.09 -4.30
CA ALA A 122 3.66 14.40 -3.16
C ALA A 122 2.20 14.05 -3.45
N SER A 123 1.89 12.75 -3.46
CA SER A 123 0.54 12.24 -3.64
C SER A 123 -0.08 11.95 -2.26
N PRO A 124 -1.21 12.58 -1.90
CA PRO A 124 -1.92 12.25 -0.66
C PRO A 124 -2.36 10.78 -0.61
N GLY A 125 -2.80 10.21 -1.74
CA GLY A 125 -3.22 8.81 -1.83
C GLY A 125 -2.07 7.84 -1.58
N SER A 126 -0.97 8.01 -2.32
CA SER A 126 0.25 7.21 -2.12
C SER A 126 0.84 7.41 -0.72
N SER A 127 0.88 8.63 -0.19
CA SER A 127 1.46 8.92 1.13
C SER A 127 0.62 8.31 2.27
N GLY A 128 -0.71 8.38 2.19
CA GLY A 128 -1.59 7.75 3.18
C GLY A 128 -1.43 6.23 3.20
N LEU A 129 -1.29 5.62 2.04
CA LEU A 129 -1.03 4.17 1.93
C LEU A 129 0.41 3.80 2.26
N ALA A 130 1.37 4.71 2.08
CA ALA A 130 2.74 4.52 2.52
C ALA A 130 2.83 4.42 4.05
N ILE A 131 1.93 5.07 4.81
CA ILE A 131 1.83 4.87 6.28
C ILE A 131 1.48 3.42 6.59
N LEU A 132 0.53 2.82 5.87
CA LEU A 132 0.21 1.39 6.00
C LEU A 132 1.42 0.52 5.66
N GLY A 133 2.10 0.82 4.55
CA GLY A 133 3.33 0.12 4.16
C GLY A 133 4.41 0.19 5.24
N ALA A 134 4.81 1.38 5.63
CA ALA A 134 5.85 1.59 6.63
C ALA A 134 5.51 0.90 7.97
N ARG A 135 4.25 0.97 8.39
CA ARG A 135 3.78 0.28 9.60
C ARG A 135 3.77 -1.25 9.45
N ALA A 136 3.44 -1.77 8.27
CA ALA A 136 3.35 -3.21 8.01
C ALA A 136 4.72 -3.89 7.88
N PHE A 137 5.72 -3.14 7.44
CA PHE A 137 7.08 -3.60 7.23
C PHE A 137 8.07 -3.11 8.31
N ASP A 138 7.56 -2.56 9.42
CA ASP A 138 8.35 -2.07 10.56
C ASP A 138 9.42 -1.02 10.20
N ASP A 139 9.15 -0.19 9.18
CA ASP A 139 9.98 0.95 8.77
C ASP A 139 9.64 2.18 9.63
N HIS A 140 10.18 2.16 10.85
CA HIS A 140 9.85 3.15 11.89
C HIS A 140 10.27 4.57 11.50
N ASP A 141 11.46 4.73 10.92
CA ASP A 141 11.99 6.05 10.53
C ASP A 141 11.08 6.70 9.48
N TYR A 142 10.70 5.96 8.44
CA TYR A 142 9.82 6.51 7.41
C TYR A 142 8.40 6.73 7.91
N LEU A 143 7.91 5.85 8.79
CA LEU A 143 6.61 6.02 9.44
C LEU A 143 6.57 7.32 10.26
N GLU A 144 7.57 7.59 11.08
CA GLU A 144 7.66 8.83 11.87
C GLU A 144 7.65 10.07 10.99
N GLU A 145 8.41 10.06 9.90
CA GLU A 145 8.45 11.16 8.94
C GLU A 145 7.10 11.37 8.23
N LEU A 146 6.43 10.30 7.80
CA LEU A 146 5.10 10.35 7.18
C LEU A 146 4.05 10.90 8.14
N LEU A 147 4.09 10.48 9.41
CA LEU A 147 3.19 10.98 10.44
C LEU A 147 3.45 12.46 10.74
N ALA A 148 4.72 12.88 10.80
CA ALA A 148 5.06 14.30 10.95
C ALA A 148 4.47 15.16 9.81
N ALA A 149 4.51 14.66 8.57
CA ALA A 149 3.87 15.33 7.43
C ALA A 149 2.34 15.34 7.54
N LEU A 150 1.74 14.24 7.97
CA LEU A 150 0.29 14.14 8.17
C LEU A 150 -0.20 15.14 9.23
N GLU A 151 0.45 15.20 10.40
CA GLU A 151 0.09 16.11 11.49
C GLU A 151 0.16 17.58 11.07
N TYR A 152 1.11 17.93 10.20
CA TYR A 152 1.24 19.31 9.71
C TYR A 152 0.28 19.63 8.56
N ALA A 153 0.12 18.72 7.60
CA ALA A 153 -0.61 18.97 6.36
C ALA A 153 -2.11 18.71 6.47
N ALA A 154 -2.53 17.78 7.33
CA ALA A 154 -3.90 17.29 7.38
C ALA A 154 -4.77 17.94 8.48
N PHE A 155 -4.20 18.88 9.24
CA PHE A 155 -4.87 19.67 10.28
C PHE A 155 -5.69 18.79 11.25
N PRO A 156 -5.03 18.01 12.11
CA PRO A 156 -5.70 17.15 13.07
C PRO A 156 -6.56 17.98 14.02
N SER A 157 -7.71 17.44 14.37
CA SER A 157 -8.57 17.97 15.43
C SER A 157 -9.11 16.84 16.26
N GLU A 158 -9.11 17.03 17.57
CA GLU A 158 -9.71 16.09 18.51
C GLU A 158 -11.00 16.68 19.06
N ASP A 159 -12.07 15.90 19.01
CA ASP A 159 -13.36 16.24 19.63
C ASP A 159 -13.96 14.99 20.28
N ALA A 160 -14.36 15.11 21.54
CA ALA A 160 -14.94 14.01 22.33
C ALA A 160 -14.15 12.67 22.29
N GLY A 161 -12.82 12.73 22.19
CA GLY A 161 -11.95 11.54 22.10
C GLY A 161 -11.85 10.91 20.70
N ALA A 162 -12.43 11.55 19.68
CA ALA A 162 -12.26 11.17 18.29
C ALA A 162 -11.23 12.08 17.60
N LEU A 163 -10.23 11.46 16.97
CA LEU A 163 -9.28 12.15 16.10
C LEU A 163 -9.88 12.26 14.68
N ARG A 164 -9.77 13.46 14.09
CA ARG A 164 -10.17 13.70 12.71
C ARG A 164 -9.15 14.59 12.00
N TYR A 165 -8.74 14.20 10.81
CA TYR A 165 -7.92 15.01 9.92
C TYR A 165 -8.82 15.87 9.03
N ARG A 166 -8.73 17.20 9.14
CA ARG A 166 -9.65 18.13 8.47
C ARG A 166 -9.40 18.24 6.98
N ALA A 167 -8.17 18.04 6.52
CA ALA A 167 -7.83 17.97 5.10
C ALA A 167 -7.73 16.52 4.58
N SER A 168 -8.57 15.64 5.14
CA SER A 168 -8.77 14.25 4.70
C SER A 168 -10.18 14.04 4.14
N ASN A 169 -10.44 12.84 3.63
CA ASN A 169 -11.77 12.37 3.22
C ASN A 169 -12.08 11.03 3.92
N GLN A 170 -13.27 10.45 3.68
CA GLN A 170 -13.68 9.20 4.34
C GLN A 170 -12.74 8.02 4.04
N VAL A 171 -12.17 7.97 2.83
CA VAL A 171 -11.24 6.91 2.42
C VAL A 171 -9.90 7.09 3.13
N GLY A 172 -9.37 8.32 3.16
CA GLY A 172 -8.15 8.66 3.88
C GLY A 172 -8.24 8.34 5.37
N ASP A 173 -9.34 8.73 6.02
CA ASP A 173 -9.57 8.43 7.44
C ASP A 173 -9.63 6.91 7.70
N ALA A 174 -10.26 6.14 6.81
CA ALA A 174 -10.30 4.68 6.91
C ALA A 174 -8.92 4.04 6.72
N VAL A 175 -8.13 4.52 5.76
CA VAL A 175 -6.74 4.07 5.53
C VAL A 175 -5.87 4.35 6.75
N LEU A 176 -5.97 5.55 7.33
CA LEU A 176 -5.21 5.93 8.53
C LEU A 176 -5.61 5.10 9.75
N ALA A 177 -6.91 4.98 10.01
CA ALA A 177 -7.40 4.15 11.10
C ALA A 177 -6.92 2.69 10.96
N TYR A 178 -6.92 2.17 9.73
CA TYR A 178 -6.44 0.84 9.44
C TYR A 178 -4.93 0.70 9.63
N ALA A 179 -4.13 1.63 9.10
CA ALA A 179 -2.68 1.63 9.24
C ALA A 179 -2.26 1.72 10.71
N LEU A 180 -2.81 2.67 11.48
CA LEU A 180 -2.43 2.90 12.88
C LEU A 180 -2.82 1.72 13.79
N CYS A 181 -3.87 0.96 13.43
CA CYS A 181 -4.31 -0.22 14.16
C CYS A 181 -3.75 -1.54 13.59
N PHE A 182 -2.85 -1.50 12.60
CA PHE A 182 -2.32 -2.69 11.95
C PHE A 182 -1.57 -3.61 12.92
N GLY A 183 -1.66 -4.93 12.68
CA GLY A 183 -0.80 -5.94 13.31
C GLY A 183 -1.54 -7.09 14.00
N PRO A 184 -2.41 -6.86 15.00
CA PRO A 184 -2.99 -7.93 15.81
C PRO A 184 -3.78 -8.96 15.00
N LEU A 185 -4.59 -8.52 14.04
CA LEU A 185 -5.36 -9.43 13.19
C LEU A 185 -4.44 -10.22 12.23
N TRP A 186 -3.43 -9.58 11.64
CA TRP A 186 -2.47 -10.22 10.74
C TRP A 186 -1.67 -11.32 11.43
N THR A 187 -1.28 -11.05 12.68
CA THR A 187 -0.59 -12.05 13.52
C THR A 187 -1.46 -13.28 13.72
N ARG A 188 -2.72 -13.10 14.12
CA ARG A 188 -3.67 -14.22 14.30
C ARG A 188 -3.92 -15.01 13.02
N ILE A 189 -4.06 -14.33 11.88
CA ILE A 189 -4.25 -15.00 10.58
C ILE A 189 -3.04 -15.87 10.26
N ARG A 190 -1.82 -15.33 10.43
CA ARG A 190 -0.58 -16.08 10.17
C ARG A 190 -0.41 -17.27 11.11
N GLU A 191 -0.71 -17.10 12.40
CA GLU A 191 -0.67 -18.18 13.39
C GLU A 191 -1.67 -19.30 13.07
N ALA A 192 -2.86 -18.96 12.58
CA ALA A 192 -3.87 -19.95 12.19
C ALA A 192 -3.51 -20.71 10.89
N MET A 193 -2.58 -20.19 10.10
CA MET A 193 -2.12 -20.78 8.84
C MET A 193 -0.82 -21.57 8.97
N ALA A 194 -0.12 -21.46 10.11
CA ALA A 194 1.13 -22.16 10.40
C ALA A 194 0.88 -23.60 10.86
#